data_AF-A0AAU5K192-F1
#
_entry.id   AF-A0AAU5K192-F1
#
_cell.length_a   1.000
_cell.length_b   1.000
_cell.length_c   1.000
_cell.angle_alpha   90.00
_cell.angle_beta   90.00
_cell.angle_gamma   90.00
#
_symmetry.space_group_name_H-M   'P 1'
#
loop_
_entity.id
_entity.type
_entity.pdbx_description
1 polymer ?
#
loop_
_entity_poly.entity_id
_entity_poly.type
_entity_poly.pdbx_seq_one_letter_code
_entity_poly.pdbx_strand_id
1 'polypeptide(L)'
;MRRLLLLAPLLLSIAGCGVVQPSDEDAADVAREVARKASERLHSQRPRTAEEVGRSASGIDGVEVLRLTGTSTHDGDGVDVVVRTSGSAYNRWFDLDEITVLRCFAVRVSPKSEWGEDPSDVDCPDGPPLTFAPPPEPPRLPYEELDAKLPRVPEGGLVNEAEVRRTVAALDLPPAVRTEVKADGGRVGVLLSVKGNGFDPQDCLLARVVPGATEVWVPTRIQRMPGEGGCSVGNALDPVPPPH
;
A
#
# COMPACT_ATOMS: atom_id res chain seq x y z
N MET A 1 66.08 23.91 -48.11
CA MET A 1 64.86 24.59 -48.61
C MET A 1 63.77 23.52 -48.68
N ARG A 2 62.79 23.50 -47.77
CA ARG A 2 61.46 24.16 -47.91
C ARG A 2 60.81 23.71 -49.23
N ARG A 3 59.68 22.99 -49.31
CA ARG A 3 58.36 23.06 -48.64
C ARG A 3 57.53 21.81 -49.08
N LEU A 4 56.85 21.07 -48.20
CA LEU A 4 55.41 21.17 -47.84
C LEU A 4 54.49 20.99 -49.08
N LEU A 5 53.52 20.08 -49.20
CA LEU A 5 52.65 19.39 -48.23
C LEU A 5 52.05 18.11 -48.87
N LEU A 6 52.09 17.02 -48.09
CA LEU A 6 51.13 15.91 -48.10
C LEU A 6 49.79 16.39 -47.51
N LEU A 7 48.66 15.80 -47.94
CA LEU A 7 47.28 15.76 -47.36
C LEU A 7 46.29 15.76 -48.55
N ALA A 8 45.25 14.96 -48.73
CA ALA A 8 44.67 13.78 -48.08
C ALA A 8 43.48 13.34 -48.99
N PRO A 9 43.26 12.05 -49.29
CA PRO A 9 41.92 11.57 -49.57
C PRO A 9 41.62 10.46 -48.56
N LEU A 10 41.36 10.85 -47.31
CA LEU A 10 40.98 9.92 -46.26
C LEU A 10 39.96 10.60 -45.35
N LEU A 11 38.73 10.73 -45.83
CA LEU A 11 37.55 11.13 -45.05
C LEU A 11 36.30 10.62 -45.79
N LEU A 12 36.24 9.30 -45.94
CA LEU A 12 35.00 8.54 -46.08
C LEU A 12 34.92 7.64 -44.85
N SER A 13 33.76 7.61 -44.21
CA SER A 13 33.37 6.79 -43.04
C SER A 13 33.43 7.49 -41.67
N ILE A 14 32.58 8.51 -41.47
CA ILE A 14 31.99 8.76 -40.14
C ILE A 14 30.48 8.96 -40.34
N ALA A 15 29.80 7.88 -40.72
CA ALA A 15 28.38 7.72 -40.45
C ALA A 15 28.27 6.56 -39.45
N GLY A 16 28.69 6.81 -38.21
CA GLY A 16 28.36 5.96 -37.08
C GLY A 16 26.89 6.16 -36.71
N CYS A 17 25.98 5.75 -37.60
CA CYS A 17 24.61 5.47 -37.23
C CYS A 17 24.64 4.06 -36.65
N GLY A 18 24.59 3.94 -35.33
CA GLY A 18 24.31 2.66 -34.68
C GLY A 18 22.97 2.17 -35.23
N VAL A 19 23.02 1.10 -36.04
CA VAL A 19 21.84 0.33 -36.40
C VAL A 19 21.43 -0.35 -35.11
N VAL A 20 20.51 0.26 -34.37
CA VAL A 20 19.80 -0.41 -33.28
C VAL A 20 19.18 -1.65 -33.92
N GLN A 21 19.53 -2.82 -33.42
CA GLN A 21 19.02 -4.06 -34.00
C GLN A 21 17.51 -4.13 -33.70
N PRO A 22 16.66 -4.55 -34.65
CA PRO A 22 15.21 -4.64 -34.43
C PRO A 22 14.83 -5.48 -33.19
N SER A 23 15.68 -6.45 -32.83
CA SER A 23 15.52 -7.27 -31.62
C SER A 23 15.75 -6.51 -30.30
N ASP A 24 16.56 -5.46 -30.29
CA ASP A 24 16.78 -4.63 -29.10
C ASP A 24 15.57 -3.75 -28.81
N GLU A 25 14.93 -3.23 -29.87
CA GLU A 25 13.67 -2.47 -29.76
C GLU A 25 12.53 -3.39 -29.32
N ASP A 26 12.38 -4.57 -29.96
CA ASP A 26 11.40 -5.59 -29.55
C ASP A 26 11.57 -5.96 -28.05
N ALA A 27 12.81 -6.17 -27.59
CA ALA A 27 13.08 -6.48 -26.18
C ALA A 27 12.79 -5.30 -25.24
N ALA A 28 13.03 -4.06 -25.69
CA ALA A 28 12.72 -2.86 -24.92
C ALA A 28 11.20 -2.64 -24.80
N ASP A 29 10.42 -2.93 -25.83
CA ASP A 29 8.96 -2.89 -25.80
C ASP A 29 8.39 -3.91 -24.81
N VAL A 30 8.97 -5.12 -24.76
CA VAL A 30 8.62 -6.11 -23.73
C VAL A 30 8.94 -5.59 -22.32
N ALA A 31 10.09 -4.94 -22.13
CA ALA A 31 10.43 -4.34 -20.84
C ALA A 31 9.45 -3.22 -20.45
N ARG A 32 9.04 -2.38 -21.41
CA ARG A 32 8.04 -1.32 -21.21
C ARG A 32 6.68 -1.89 -20.86
N GLU A 33 6.29 -3.00 -21.48
CA GLU A 33 5.03 -3.69 -21.18
C GLU A 33 4.96 -4.18 -19.72
N VAL A 34 6.08 -4.67 -19.18
CA VAL A 34 6.17 -5.02 -17.75
C VAL A 34 5.97 -3.78 -16.88
N ALA A 35 6.60 -2.66 -17.22
CA ALA A 35 6.42 -1.40 -16.50
C ALA A 35 4.98 -0.86 -16.59
N ARG A 36 4.33 -1.00 -17.75
CA ARG A 36 2.93 -0.62 -17.96
C ARG A 36 1.99 -1.45 -17.12
N LYS A 37 2.15 -2.78 -17.09
CA LYS A 37 1.39 -3.67 -16.19
C LYS A 37 1.64 -3.35 -14.72
N ALA A 38 2.86 -2.96 -14.36
CA ALA A 38 3.16 -2.51 -13.00
C ALA A 38 2.40 -1.22 -12.69
N SER A 39 2.41 -0.25 -13.59
CA SER A 39 1.60 0.99 -13.51
C SER A 39 0.12 0.65 -13.36
N GLU A 40 -0.46 -0.20 -14.20
CA GLU A 40 -1.87 -0.61 -14.14
C GLU A 40 -2.23 -1.30 -12.82
N ARG A 41 -1.32 -2.08 -12.23
CA ARG A 41 -1.54 -2.71 -10.92
C ARG A 41 -1.48 -1.70 -9.77
N LEU A 42 -0.61 -0.69 -9.90
CA LEU A 42 -0.50 0.42 -8.95
C LEU A 42 -1.59 1.47 -9.15
N HIS A 43 -2.14 1.53 -10.36
CA HIS A 43 -3.31 2.30 -10.72
C HIS A 43 -4.53 1.73 -9.97
N SER A 44 -5.46 2.61 -9.62
CA SER A 44 -6.59 2.28 -8.72
C SER A 44 -6.21 1.94 -7.27
N GLN A 45 -4.94 2.12 -6.86
CA GLN A 45 -4.57 1.88 -5.48
C GLN A 45 -4.93 3.07 -4.57
N ARG A 46 -5.41 2.72 -3.38
CA ARG A 46 -5.80 3.58 -2.25
C ARG A 46 -4.78 4.71 -1.98
N PRO A 47 -5.14 5.78 -1.24
CA PRO A 47 -4.14 6.66 -0.65
C PRO A 47 -3.02 5.84 0.00
N ARG A 48 -1.80 6.05 -0.48
CA ARG A 48 -0.61 5.31 -0.05
C ARG A 48 0.53 6.28 0.12
N THR A 49 1.33 6.04 1.14
CA THR A 49 2.65 6.65 1.28
C THR A 49 3.55 6.18 0.14
N ALA A 50 4.59 6.95 -0.16
CA ALA A 50 5.61 6.54 -1.14
C ALA A 50 6.23 5.17 -0.79
N GLU A 51 6.41 4.87 0.50
CA GLU A 51 6.93 3.58 0.95
C GLU A 51 5.97 2.41 0.64
N GLU A 52 4.66 2.60 0.83
CA GLU A 52 3.66 1.57 0.47
C GLU A 52 3.57 1.34 -1.04
N VAL A 53 3.71 2.40 -1.84
CA VAL A 53 3.81 2.31 -3.30
C VAL A 53 5.06 1.50 -3.68
N GLY A 54 6.23 1.88 -3.15
CA GLY A 54 7.49 1.18 -3.39
C GLY A 54 7.45 -0.29 -3.02
N ARG A 55 6.96 -0.59 -1.81
CA ARG A 55 6.75 -1.97 -1.34
C ARG A 55 5.88 -2.76 -2.30
N SER A 56 4.78 -2.18 -2.77
CA SER A 56 3.86 -2.85 -3.68
C SER A 56 4.46 -3.07 -5.06
N ALA A 57 5.17 -2.06 -5.59
CA ALA A 57 5.89 -2.16 -6.86
C ALA A 57 6.99 -3.23 -6.79
N SER A 58 7.74 -3.30 -5.69
CA SER A 58 8.78 -4.32 -5.48
C SER A 58 8.24 -5.75 -5.36
N GLY A 59 6.94 -5.91 -5.07
CA GLY A 59 6.27 -7.19 -5.05
C GLY A 59 5.73 -7.63 -6.42
N ILE A 60 5.96 -6.86 -7.49
CA ILE A 60 5.55 -7.20 -8.85
C ILE A 60 6.68 -7.95 -9.53
N ASP A 61 6.39 -9.15 -10.03
CA ASP A 61 7.37 -9.96 -10.75
C ASP A 61 8.00 -9.19 -11.93
N GLY A 62 9.33 -9.20 -12.00
CA GLY A 62 10.09 -8.53 -13.07
C GLY A 62 10.29 -7.02 -12.86
N VAL A 63 9.96 -6.47 -11.69
CA VAL A 63 10.10 -5.05 -11.36
C VAL A 63 11.11 -4.84 -10.23
N GLU A 64 12.13 -4.03 -10.51
CA GLU A 64 13.07 -3.53 -9.51
C GLU A 64 12.84 -2.04 -9.28
N VAL A 65 12.53 -1.62 -8.06
CA VAL A 65 12.32 -0.19 -7.75
C VAL A 65 13.69 0.46 -7.51
N LEU A 66 14.04 1.49 -8.26
CA LEU A 66 15.34 2.18 -8.14
C LEU A 66 15.25 3.53 -7.43
N ARG A 67 14.12 4.24 -7.56
CA ARG A 67 13.91 5.55 -6.94
C ARG A 67 12.43 5.79 -6.65
N LEU A 68 12.18 6.48 -5.55
CA LEU A 68 10.86 7.03 -5.19
C LEU A 68 10.98 8.52 -4.95
N THR A 69 10.04 9.27 -5.52
CA THR A 69 9.88 10.71 -5.27
C THR A 69 8.43 11.01 -4.92
N GLY A 70 8.21 11.94 -4.00
CA GLY A 70 6.89 12.26 -3.45
C GLY A 70 6.66 11.63 -2.07
N THR A 71 5.58 12.03 -1.41
CA THR A 71 5.25 11.60 -0.03
C THR A 71 4.02 10.70 0.00
N SER A 72 3.02 11.01 -0.81
CA SER A 72 1.71 10.36 -0.85
C SER A 72 1.15 10.41 -2.25
N THR A 73 0.38 9.38 -2.63
CA THR A 73 -0.30 9.36 -3.94
C THR A 73 -1.28 10.53 -4.11
N HIS A 74 -1.77 11.13 -3.03
CA HIS A 74 -2.76 12.21 -3.06
C HIS A 74 -2.19 13.63 -2.87
N ASP A 75 -0.89 13.75 -2.60
CA ASP A 75 -0.24 15.05 -2.39
C ASP A 75 0.39 15.53 -3.69
N GLY A 76 0.13 16.78 -4.08
CA GLY A 76 0.75 17.40 -5.27
C GLY A 76 0.50 16.60 -6.56
N ASP A 77 1.59 16.10 -7.13
CA ASP A 77 1.61 15.29 -8.37
C ASP A 77 1.54 13.77 -8.10
N GLY A 78 1.54 13.35 -6.83
CA GLY A 78 1.51 11.96 -6.38
C GLY A 78 2.89 11.40 -6.08
N VAL A 79 3.08 10.10 -6.36
CA VAL A 79 4.35 9.38 -6.18
C VAL A 79 4.90 8.98 -7.53
N ASP A 80 6.12 9.42 -7.85
CA ASP A 80 6.86 8.96 -9.02
C ASP A 80 7.81 7.82 -8.62
N VAL A 81 7.71 6.71 -9.34
CA VAL A 81 8.49 5.49 -9.13
C VAL A 81 9.35 5.26 -10.36
N VAL A 82 10.67 5.22 -10.18
CA VAL A 82 11.57 4.74 -11.25
C VAL A 82 11.76 3.25 -11.07
N VAL A 83 11.32 2.47 -12.04
CA VAL A 83 11.45 1.02 -12.06
C VAL A 83 12.43 0.57 -13.13
N ARG A 84 13.21 -0.46 -12.86
CA ARG A 84 13.98 -1.22 -13.83
C ARG A 84 13.26 -2.52 -14.13
N THR A 85 13.04 -2.78 -15.40
CA THR A 85 12.42 -4.01 -15.88
C THR A 85 13.31 -4.65 -16.94
N SER A 86 13.11 -5.95 -17.13
CA SER A 86 13.78 -6.73 -18.18
C SER A 86 12.79 -7.14 -19.24
N GLY A 87 13.22 -7.14 -20.49
CA GLY A 87 12.47 -7.72 -21.60
C GLY A 87 13.40 -8.51 -22.49
N SER A 88 12.86 -9.55 -23.13
CA SER A 88 13.63 -10.40 -24.02
C SER A 88 12.94 -10.59 -25.37
N ALA A 89 13.75 -10.67 -26.43
CA ALA A 89 13.30 -10.92 -27.78
C ALA A 89 14.34 -11.73 -28.57
N TYR A 90 13.89 -12.44 -29.58
CA TYR A 90 14.76 -13.26 -30.43
C TYR A 90 15.24 -12.46 -31.64
N ASN A 91 16.51 -12.62 -32.00
CA ASN A 91 17.03 -12.07 -33.25
C ASN A 91 16.40 -12.82 -34.43
N ARG A 92 15.66 -12.10 -35.29
CA ARG A 92 14.89 -12.72 -36.38
C ARG A 92 15.71 -13.02 -37.63
N TRP A 93 16.97 -12.56 -37.70
CA TRP A 93 17.69 -12.58 -38.97
C TRP A 93 18.50 -13.84 -39.21
N PHE A 94 19.27 -14.39 -38.25
CA PHE A 94 20.11 -15.57 -38.54
C PHE A 94 20.41 -16.54 -37.39
N ASP A 95 20.22 -16.14 -36.12
CA ASP A 95 20.42 -17.02 -34.95
C ASP A 95 19.29 -16.78 -33.94
N LEU A 96 18.71 -17.85 -33.37
CA LEU A 96 17.67 -17.80 -32.32
C LEU A 96 18.24 -17.41 -30.95
N ASP A 97 19.22 -16.52 -30.93
CA ASP A 97 19.78 -16.01 -29.69
C ASP A 97 18.76 -15.06 -29.07
N GLU A 98 18.34 -15.40 -27.86
CA GLU A 98 17.51 -14.54 -27.03
C GLU A 98 18.36 -13.39 -26.50
N ILE A 99 17.95 -12.16 -26.81
CA ILE A 99 18.57 -10.94 -26.30
C ILE A 99 17.70 -10.45 -25.15
N THR A 100 18.31 -10.24 -23.99
CA THR A 100 17.66 -9.64 -22.82
C THR A 100 18.19 -8.24 -22.59
N VAL A 101 17.29 -7.26 -22.53
CA VAL A 101 17.63 -5.87 -22.21
C VAL A 101 17.07 -5.49 -20.84
N LEU A 102 17.80 -4.63 -20.15
CA LEU A 102 17.33 -3.91 -18.97
C LEU A 102 17.04 -2.46 -19.36
N ARG A 103 15.86 -1.97 -18.98
CA ARG A 103 15.43 -0.59 -19.24
C ARG A 103 14.77 -0.01 -17.99
N CYS A 104 14.82 1.31 -17.86
CA CYS A 104 14.22 2.02 -16.75
C CYS A 104 13.10 2.93 -17.22
N PHE A 105 12.03 2.94 -16.43
CA PHE A 105 10.81 3.66 -16.74
C PHE A 105 10.33 4.43 -15.51
N ALA A 106 9.82 5.64 -15.75
CA ALA A 106 9.11 6.41 -14.74
C ALA A 106 7.62 6.05 -14.78
N VAL A 107 7.10 5.64 -13.63
CA VAL A 107 5.69 5.32 -13.39
C VAL A 107 5.14 6.28 -12.34
N ARG A 108 4.08 7.02 -12.71
CA ARG A 108 3.40 7.93 -11.80
C ARG A 108 2.20 7.26 -11.16
N VAL A 109 2.10 7.34 -9.84
CA VAL A 109 0.97 6.84 -9.07
C VAL A 109 0.26 8.02 -8.40
N SER A 110 -0.86 8.42 -8.98
CA SER A 110 -1.70 9.49 -8.43
C SER A 110 -3.17 9.32 -8.83
N PRO A 111 -4.13 9.91 -8.10
CA PRO A 111 -5.54 9.95 -8.52
C PRO A 111 -5.80 10.60 -9.88
N LYS A 112 -4.82 11.38 -10.38
CA LYS A 112 -4.91 12.08 -11.67
C LYS A 112 -4.25 11.29 -12.80
N SER A 113 -3.45 10.26 -12.50
CA SER A 113 -2.85 9.39 -13.51
C SER A 113 -3.94 8.62 -14.26
N GLU A 114 -3.73 8.33 -15.54
CA GLU A 114 -4.67 7.55 -16.33
C GLU A 114 -4.35 6.05 -16.26
N TRP A 115 -5.40 5.21 -16.34
CA TRP A 115 -5.18 3.76 -16.41
C TRP A 115 -4.55 3.40 -17.75
N GLY A 116 -3.47 2.63 -17.73
CA GLY A 116 -2.75 2.24 -18.94
C GLY A 116 -1.92 3.36 -19.56
N GLU A 117 -1.66 4.44 -18.83
CA GLU A 117 -0.71 5.48 -19.25
C GLU A 117 0.68 4.86 -19.52
N ASP A 118 1.25 5.18 -20.68
CA ASP A 118 2.54 4.63 -21.10
C ASP A 118 3.67 5.15 -20.19
N PRO A 119 4.47 4.25 -19.57
CA PRO A 119 5.60 4.67 -18.76
C PRO A 119 6.64 5.41 -19.60
N SER A 120 7.15 6.54 -19.07
CA SER A 120 8.18 7.32 -19.76
C SER A 120 9.55 6.65 -19.62
N ASP A 121 10.32 6.55 -20.70
CA ASP A 121 11.71 6.10 -20.65
C ASP A 121 12.55 7.08 -19.83
N VAL A 122 13.39 6.55 -18.95
CA VAL A 122 14.33 7.35 -18.15
C VAL A 122 15.68 6.65 -18.03
N ASP A 123 16.73 7.43 -17.80
CA ASP A 123 18.04 6.87 -17.45
C ASP A 123 17.93 6.08 -16.14
N CYS A 124 18.55 4.90 -16.11
CA CYS A 124 18.59 4.09 -14.91
C CYS A 124 19.42 4.79 -13.82
N PRO A 125 18.83 5.12 -12.66
CA PRO A 125 19.58 5.64 -11.53
C PRO A 125 20.72 4.71 -11.13
N ASP A 126 21.86 5.30 -10.75
CA ASP A 126 22.94 4.54 -10.13
C ASP A 126 22.50 3.97 -8.78
N GLY A 127 22.89 2.71 -8.51
CA GLY A 127 22.66 2.05 -7.23
C GLY A 127 21.88 0.74 -7.33
N PRO A 128 21.84 -0.02 -6.22
CA PRO A 128 21.02 -1.22 -6.15
C PRO A 128 19.53 -0.88 -6.06
N PRO A 129 18.64 -1.84 -6.37
CA PRO A 129 17.22 -1.69 -6.10
C PRO A 129 16.93 -1.38 -4.62
N LEU A 130 15.91 -0.57 -4.39
CA LEU A 130 15.40 -0.25 -3.06
C LEU A 130 14.75 -1.49 -2.44
N THR A 131 14.98 -1.66 -1.14
CA THR A 131 14.36 -2.71 -0.33
C THR A 131 13.37 -2.10 0.66
N PHE A 132 12.21 -2.73 0.82
CA PHE A 132 11.15 -2.26 1.72
C PHE A 132 10.94 -3.26 2.85
N ALA A 133 10.82 -2.76 4.08
CA ALA A 133 10.42 -3.60 5.21
C ALA A 133 9.00 -4.15 4.98
N PRO A 134 8.65 -5.33 5.52
CA PRO A 134 7.26 -5.79 5.51
C PRO A 134 6.33 -4.75 6.16
N PRO A 135 5.04 -4.70 5.78
CA PRO A 135 4.10 -3.78 6.41
C PRO A 135 4.00 -4.10 7.92
N PRO A 136 3.89 -3.09 8.79
CA PRO A 136 3.77 -3.31 10.22
C PRO A 136 2.51 -4.13 10.52
N GLU A 137 2.62 -5.13 11.38
CA GLU A 137 1.45 -5.88 11.83
C GLU A 137 0.54 -4.97 12.65
N PRO A 138 -0.79 -4.97 12.40
CA PRO A 138 -1.72 -4.19 13.21
C PRO A 138 -1.75 -4.74 14.66
N PRO A 139 -1.89 -3.87 15.68
CA PRO A 139 -1.98 -4.31 17.05
C PRO A 139 -3.21 -5.18 17.25
N ARG A 140 -3.07 -6.28 17.99
CA ARG A 140 -4.17 -7.18 18.31
C ARG A 140 -5.03 -6.58 19.41
N LEU A 141 -6.36 -6.65 19.23
CA LEU A 141 -7.31 -6.21 20.26
C LEU A 141 -7.50 -7.32 21.32
N PRO A 142 -7.50 -6.97 22.62
CA PRO A 142 -7.47 -7.97 23.68
C PRO A 142 -8.87 -8.46 24.07
N TYR A 143 -9.45 -9.35 23.25
CA TYR A 143 -10.79 -9.90 23.49
C TYR A 143 -10.93 -10.53 24.89
N GLU A 144 -10.09 -11.51 25.19
CA GLU A 144 -10.19 -12.31 26.42
C GLU A 144 -9.92 -11.48 27.67
N GLU A 145 -8.96 -10.56 27.61
CA GLU A 145 -8.61 -9.70 28.75
C GLU A 145 -9.71 -8.67 29.02
N LEU A 146 -10.30 -8.07 27.98
CA LEU A 146 -11.41 -7.15 28.13
C LEU A 146 -12.63 -7.87 28.74
N ASP A 147 -12.99 -9.05 28.23
CA ASP A 147 -14.11 -9.83 28.77
C ASP A 147 -13.87 -10.24 30.23
N ALA A 148 -12.66 -10.69 30.57
CA ALA A 148 -12.33 -11.09 31.94
C ALA A 148 -12.36 -9.92 32.94
N LYS A 149 -11.93 -8.71 32.53
CA LYS A 149 -11.74 -7.57 33.43
C LYS A 149 -12.97 -6.67 33.56
N LEU A 150 -13.85 -6.63 32.58
CA LEU A 150 -15.04 -5.76 32.66
C LEU A 150 -15.93 -6.14 33.87
N PRO A 151 -16.49 -5.13 34.57
CA PRO A 151 -17.31 -5.38 35.73
C PRO A 151 -18.53 -6.22 35.37
N ARG A 152 -18.85 -7.19 36.24
CA ARG A 152 -20.07 -7.99 36.17
C ARG A 152 -21.07 -7.41 37.16
N VAL A 153 -22.11 -6.76 36.65
CA VAL A 153 -23.13 -6.09 37.47
C VAL A 153 -24.32 -7.04 37.59
N PRO A 154 -24.75 -7.43 38.80
CA PRO A 154 -25.92 -8.28 38.97
C PRO A 154 -27.21 -7.56 38.52
N GLU A 155 -28.27 -8.32 38.27
CA GLU A 155 -29.60 -7.76 38.00
C GLU A 155 -30.02 -6.78 39.12
N GLY A 156 -30.60 -5.64 38.74
CA GLY A 156 -30.97 -4.57 39.67
C GLY A 156 -29.81 -3.72 40.20
N GLY A 157 -28.56 -4.04 39.85
CA GLY A 157 -27.39 -3.23 40.15
C GLY A 157 -27.29 -1.95 39.31
N LEU A 158 -26.35 -1.07 39.68
CA LEU A 158 -26.02 0.13 38.93
C LEU A 158 -24.66 -0.02 38.26
N VAL A 159 -24.60 0.27 36.95
CA VAL A 159 -23.33 0.25 36.21
C VAL A 159 -22.54 1.51 36.50
N ASN A 160 -21.27 1.36 36.88
CA ASN A 160 -20.36 2.46 37.16
C ASN A 160 -19.45 2.76 35.95
N GLU A 161 -19.72 3.85 35.25
CA GLU A 161 -18.90 4.28 34.10
C GLU A 161 -17.44 4.53 34.48
N ALA A 162 -17.17 5.14 35.64
CA ALA A 162 -15.81 5.44 36.07
C ALA A 162 -15.00 4.17 36.37
N GLU A 163 -15.67 3.10 36.83
CA GLU A 163 -15.04 1.78 36.98
C GLU A 163 -14.73 1.14 35.62
N VAL A 164 -15.65 1.20 34.68
CA VAL A 164 -15.42 0.72 33.30
C VAL A 164 -14.26 1.48 32.65
N ARG A 165 -14.22 2.81 32.75
CA ARG A 165 -13.10 3.63 32.23
C ARG A 165 -11.76 3.26 32.84
N ARG A 166 -11.70 3.07 34.17
CA ARG A 166 -10.47 2.63 34.86
C ARG A 166 -10.03 1.25 34.40
N THR A 167 -10.98 0.34 34.20
CA THR A 167 -10.72 -1.02 33.71
C THR A 167 -10.10 -0.98 32.32
N VAL A 168 -10.69 -0.22 31.40
CA VAL A 168 -10.18 -0.06 30.03
C VAL A 168 -8.79 0.59 30.02
N ALA A 169 -8.57 1.61 30.86
CA ALA A 169 -7.26 2.24 30.99
C ALA A 169 -6.18 1.30 31.54
N ALA A 170 -6.56 0.34 32.39
CA ALA A 170 -5.65 -0.65 32.97
C ALA A 170 -5.27 -1.81 32.02
N LEU A 171 -5.78 -1.81 30.78
CA LEU A 171 -5.38 -2.75 29.73
C LEU A 171 -4.04 -2.37 29.05
N ASP A 172 -3.49 -1.20 29.34
CA ASP A 172 -2.20 -0.71 28.81
C ASP A 172 -2.09 -0.88 27.28
N LEU A 173 -3.13 -0.45 26.56
CA LEU A 173 -3.26 -0.65 25.13
C LEU A 173 -2.21 0.17 24.34
N PRO A 174 -1.70 -0.35 23.20
CA PRO A 174 -0.82 0.41 22.33
C PRO A 174 -1.45 1.74 21.89
N PRO A 175 -0.67 2.82 21.67
CA PRO A 175 -1.18 4.13 21.25
C PRO A 175 -2.01 4.13 19.96
N ALA A 176 -1.83 3.12 19.10
CA ALA A 176 -2.58 2.95 17.86
C ALA A 176 -4.02 2.45 18.08
N VAL A 177 -4.35 1.95 19.29
CA VAL A 177 -5.69 1.52 19.66
C VAL A 177 -6.46 2.70 20.24
N ARG A 178 -7.48 3.15 19.52
CA ARG A 178 -8.43 4.16 20.00
C ARG A 178 -9.44 3.51 20.93
N THR A 179 -9.65 4.12 22.09
CA THR A 179 -10.65 3.70 23.07
C THR A 179 -11.76 4.72 23.22
N GLU A 180 -13.00 4.26 23.27
CA GLU A 180 -14.15 5.08 23.67
C GLU A 180 -14.98 4.35 24.71
N VAL A 181 -15.50 5.11 25.67
CA VAL A 181 -16.44 4.63 26.67
C VAL A 181 -17.58 5.63 26.75
N LYS A 182 -18.81 5.15 26.75
CA LYS A 182 -20.01 5.99 26.83
C LYS A 182 -21.06 5.33 27.72
N ALA A 183 -21.56 6.07 28.70
CA ALA A 183 -22.76 5.70 29.44
C ALA A 183 -24.02 6.25 28.78
N ASP A 184 -25.09 5.48 28.86
CA ASP A 184 -26.44 5.88 28.44
C ASP A 184 -27.46 5.05 29.21
N GLY A 185 -28.56 5.61 29.73
CA GLY A 185 -29.65 4.81 30.30
C GLY A 185 -29.29 3.71 31.33
N GLY A 186 -28.24 3.88 32.14
CA GLY A 186 -27.80 2.87 33.12
C GLY A 186 -26.96 1.72 32.56
N ARG A 187 -26.54 1.81 31.30
CA ARG A 187 -25.63 0.89 30.60
C ARG A 187 -24.37 1.63 30.19
N VAL A 188 -23.28 0.90 29.95
CA VAL A 188 -22.01 1.45 29.46
C VAL A 188 -21.54 0.66 28.25
N GLY A 189 -21.29 1.36 27.15
CA GLY A 189 -20.67 0.82 25.94
C GLY A 189 -19.17 1.14 25.91
N VAL A 190 -18.39 0.22 25.38
CA VAL A 190 -16.95 0.33 25.16
C VAL A 190 -16.64 0.01 23.70
N LEU A 191 -15.75 0.79 23.09
CA LEU A 191 -15.15 0.53 21.79
C LEU A 191 -13.64 0.55 21.94
N LEU A 192 -12.98 -0.54 21.52
CA LEU A 192 -11.57 -0.54 21.18
C LEU A 192 -11.46 -0.66 19.66
N SER A 193 -10.65 0.18 19.01
CA SER A 193 -10.51 0.14 17.56
C SER A 193 -9.13 0.51 17.10
N VAL A 194 -8.65 -0.16 16.06
CA VAL A 194 -7.45 0.22 15.31
C VAL A 194 -7.90 1.05 14.13
N LYS A 195 -7.18 2.15 13.83
CA LYS A 195 -7.50 2.94 12.65
C LYS A 195 -7.23 2.09 11.40
N GLY A 196 -8.29 1.75 10.68
CA GLY A 196 -8.18 1.07 9.39
C GLY A 196 -7.70 2.02 8.28
N ASN A 197 -7.50 1.47 7.08
CA ASN A 197 -7.12 2.24 5.90
C ASN A 197 -8.30 2.93 5.20
N GLY A 198 -9.52 2.81 5.74
CA GLY A 198 -10.73 3.41 5.17
C GLY A 198 -11.36 2.61 4.02
N PHE A 199 -10.88 1.39 3.75
CA PHE A 199 -11.42 0.52 2.69
C PHE A 199 -11.63 -0.93 3.16
N ASP A 200 -10.77 -1.42 4.05
CA ASP A 200 -10.89 -2.76 4.63
C ASP A 200 -11.76 -2.75 5.90
N PRO A 201 -12.27 -3.93 6.31
CA PRO A 201 -12.91 -4.08 7.61
C PRO A 201 -12.00 -3.55 8.72
N GLN A 202 -12.50 -2.58 9.48
CA GLN A 202 -11.77 -2.02 10.59
C GLN A 202 -11.67 -3.05 11.73
N ASP A 203 -10.50 -3.19 12.35
CA ASP A 203 -10.38 -4.01 13.55
C ASP A 203 -10.95 -3.25 14.74
N CYS A 204 -12.06 -3.77 15.27
CA CYS A 204 -12.73 -3.22 16.43
C CYS A 204 -13.33 -4.31 17.31
N LEU A 205 -13.37 -4.00 18.60
CA LEU A 205 -13.91 -4.83 19.66
C LEU A 205 -14.90 -3.97 20.44
N LEU A 206 -16.12 -4.47 20.58
CA LEU A 206 -17.18 -3.81 21.34
C LEU A 206 -17.41 -4.54 22.65
N ALA A 207 -17.80 -3.77 23.66
CA ALA A 207 -18.35 -4.36 24.86
C ALA A 207 -19.53 -3.54 25.38
N ARG A 208 -20.43 -4.22 26.08
CA ARG A 208 -21.58 -3.62 26.73
C ARG A 208 -21.69 -4.17 28.14
N VAL A 209 -21.78 -3.27 29.11
CA VAL A 209 -22.03 -3.59 30.52
C VAL A 209 -23.44 -3.10 30.86
N VAL A 210 -24.32 -4.03 31.20
CA VAL A 210 -25.67 -3.78 31.72
C VAL A 210 -25.89 -4.57 33.02
N PRO A 211 -26.87 -4.19 33.85
CA PRO A 211 -27.27 -5.05 34.96
C PRO A 211 -27.72 -6.43 34.45
N GLY A 212 -27.14 -7.49 35.00
CA GLY A 212 -27.40 -8.88 34.63
C GLY A 212 -26.56 -9.41 33.46
N ALA A 213 -25.93 -8.57 32.65
CA ALA A 213 -25.16 -9.01 31.49
C ALA A 213 -23.97 -8.10 31.15
N THR A 214 -22.83 -8.72 30.89
CA THR A 214 -21.66 -8.06 30.29
C THR A 214 -21.25 -8.87 29.07
N GLU A 215 -21.20 -8.22 27.92
CA GLU A 215 -20.97 -8.87 26.63
C GLU A 215 -19.78 -8.20 25.93
N VAL A 216 -18.94 -9.01 25.30
CA VAL A 216 -17.82 -8.56 24.47
C VAL A 216 -17.90 -9.27 23.12
N TRP A 217 -17.84 -8.53 22.02
CA TRP A 217 -17.95 -9.11 20.68
C TRP A 217 -17.19 -8.31 19.62
N VAL A 218 -16.81 -9.01 18.56
CA VAL A 218 -16.30 -8.42 17.33
C VAL A 218 -17.45 -8.34 16.33
N PRO A 219 -17.80 -7.15 15.79
CA PRO A 219 -18.82 -7.05 14.76
C PRO A 219 -18.48 -7.90 13.53
N THR A 220 -19.50 -8.29 12.76
CA THR A 220 -19.29 -9.06 11.53
C THR A 220 -18.40 -8.29 10.55
N ARG A 221 -17.73 -9.00 9.63
CA ARG A 221 -16.87 -8.38 8.61
C ARG A 221 -17.57 -7.24 7.87
N ILE A 222 -18.84 -7.42 7.52
CA ILE A 222 -19.65 -6.43 6.80
C ILE A 222 -19.85 -5.19 7.66
N GLN A 223 -20.27 -5.34 8.92
CA GLN A 223 -20.47 -4.21 9.83
C GLN A 223 -19.18 -3.44 10.15
N ARG A 224 -18.02 -4.08 10.01
CA ARG A 224 -16.71 -3.44 10.18
C ARG A 224 -16.24 -2.68 8.94
N MET A 225 -16.96 -2.77 7.82
CA MET A 225 -16.61 -1.99 6.64
C MET A 225 -16.79 -0.49 6.90
N PRO A 226 -15.94 0.36 6.30
CA PRO A 226 -16.08 1.81 6.36
C PRO A 226 -17.49 2.26 5.96
N GLY A 227 -18.15 3.05 6.81
CA GLY A 227 -19.50 3.56 6.57
C GLY A 227 -20.64 2.73 7.17
N GLU A 228 -20.40 1.46 7.54
CA GLU A 228 -21.45 0.56 8.05
C GLU A 228 -21.76 0.73 9.55
N GLY A 229 -21.03 1.60 10.25
CA GLY A 229 -21.31 2.00 11.63
C GLY A 229 -21.04 0.95 12.72
N GLY A 230 -20.59 -0.26 12.36
CA GLY A 230 -20.38 -1.35 13.30
C GLY A 230 -19.24 -1.12 14.29
N CYS A 231 -18.21 -0.35 13.92
CA CYS A 231 -17.11 0.03 14.80
C CYS A 231 -17.38 1.38 15.49
N SER A 232 -18.43 1.46 16.30
CA SER A 232 -18.80 2.66 17.05
C SER A 232 -19.24 2.33 18.47
N VAL A 233 -19.01 3.26 19.41
CA VAL A 233 -19.54 3.12 20.78
C VAL A 233 -21.08 3.17 20.81
N GLY A 234 -21.71 3.76 19.78
CA GLY A 234 -23.16 3.68 19.57
C GLY A 234 -23.62 2.24 19.33
N ASN A 235 -22.94 1.51 18.44
CA ASN A 235 -23.23 0.10 18.19
C ASN A 235 -22.93 -0.80 19.41
N ALA A 236 -22.04 -0.37 20.31
CA ALA A 236 -21.84 -1.06 21.59
C ALA A 236 -23.06 -0.91 22.53
N LEU A 237 -23.73 0.25 22.51
CA LEU A 237 -24.92 0.49 23.33
C LEU A 237 -26.17 -0.13 22.71
N ASP A 238 -26.31 0.05 21.39
CA ASP A 238 -27.46 -0.36 20.58
C ASP A 238 -26.97 -1.19 19.37
N PRO A 239 -26.70 -2.50 19.56
CA PRO A 239 -26.14 -3.35 18.52
C PRO A 239 -27.08 -3.48 17.30
N VAL A 240 -26.54 -3.20 16.12
CA VAL A 240 -27.22 -3.46 14.84
C VAL A 240 -27.31 -4.97 14.65
N PRO A 241 -28.48 -5.52 14.26
CA PRO A 241 -28.61 -6.94 13.97
C PRO A 241 -27.63 -7.36 12.87
N PRO A 242 -27.09 -8.59 12.94
CA PRO A 242 -26.19 -9.08 11.91
C PRO A 242 -26.89 -9.10 10.55
N PRO A 243 -26.22 -8.68 9.45
CA PRO A 243 -26.80 -8.75 8.12
C PRO A 243 -27.12 -10.22 7.76
N HIS A 244 -28.31 -10.43 7.18
CA HIS A 244 -28.83 -11.72 6.74
C HIS A 244 -28.10 -12.26 5.50
#